data_AF-A0A1R2CRU4-F1
#
_entry.id   AF-A0A1R2CRU4-F1
#
_cell.length_a   1.000
_cell.length_b   1.000
_cell.length_c   1.000
_cell.angle_alpha   90.00
_cell.angle_beta   90.00
_cell.angle_gamma   90.00
#
_symmetry.space_group_name_H-M   'P 1'
#
loop_
_entity.id
_entity.type
_entity.pdbx_description
1 polymer ?
#
loop_
_entity_poly.entity_id
_entity_poly.type
_entity_poly.pdbx_seq_one_letter_code
_entity_poly.pdbx_strand_id
1 'polypeptide(L)'
;MVLLDITQFLIPFGGLGVFVICQLPFIVAIGIVLGITSGSCTYPISEWLIVWIVITCIITAIITGERYYSYEDYPEDLYLFILRGSIILLVLFLIAWIIIGSVWLYSDDECKTGKGYIDNYSIWVLCLSALIFYYILIGLTLCSGLYLLCKKRNHRHVVFN
;
A
#
# COMPACT_ATOMS: atom_id res chain seq x y z
N MET A 1 2.85 36.57 -5.99
CA MET A 1 3.29 35.53 -6.93
C MET A 1 4.07 34.42 -6.21
N VAL A 2 3.58 33.96 -5.04
CA VAL A 2 4.24 32.92 -4.20
C VAL A 2 3.26 31.79 -3.86
N LEU A 3 1.94 32.02 -4.02
CA LEU A 3 0.90 31.04 -3.70
C LEU A 3 0.69 29.96 -4.79
N LEU A 4 1.25 30.17 -6.00
CA LEU A 4 1.15 29.22 -7.12
C LEU A 4 2.25 28.14 -7.10
N ASP A 5 3.35 28.37 -6.37
CA ASP A 5 4.46 27.41 -6.27
C ASP A 5 4.19 26.30 -5.25
N ILE A 6 3.52 26.62 -4.14
CA ILE A 6 3.20 25.64 -3.09
C ILE A 6 2.24 24.55 -3.61
N THR A 7 1.29 24.93 -4.48
CA THR A 7 0.36 23.98 -5.09
C THR A 7 1.04 23.10 -6.13
N GLN A 8 2.00 23.61 -6.91
CA GLN A 8 2.79 22.79 -7.84
C GLN A 8 3.75 21.85 -7.13
N PHE A 9 4.25 22.22 -5.95
CA PHE A 9 4.98 21.31 -5.07
C PHE A 9 4.05 20.23 -4.48
N LEU A 10 2.86 20.59 -4.04
CA LEU A 10 1.91 19.64 -3.42
C LEU A 10 1.25 18.66 -4.39
N ILE A 11 1.19 18.92 -5.70
CA ILE A 11 0.54 18.01 -6.67
C ILE A 11 1.29 16.68 -6.85
N PRO A 12 2.62 16.63 -7.05
CA PRO A 12 3.36 15.37 -7.13
C PRO A 12 3.49 14.67 -5.76
N PHE A 13 3.50 15.43 -4.65
CA PHE A 13 3.52 14.88 -3.29
C PHE A 13 2.13 14.53 -2.74
N GLY A 14 1.03 14.99 -3.35
CA GLY A 14 -0.31 14.86 -2.80
C GLY A 14 -0.78 13.41 -2.70
N GLY A 15 -0.49 12.60 -3.72
CA GLY A 15 -0.80 11.17 -3.70
C GLY A 15 0.06 10.39 -2.69
N LEU A 16 1.34 10.73 -2.57
CA LEU A 16 2.28 10.07 -1.67
C LEU A 16 2.04 10.48 -0.20
N GLY A 17 1.79 11.76 0.05
CA GLY A 17 1.45 12.28 1.37
C GLY A 17 0.15 11.69 1.90
N VAL A 18 -0.89 11.60 1.06
CA VAL A 18 -2.15 10.93 1.45
C VAL A 18 -1.90 9.44 1.72
N PHE A 19 -1.10 8.75 0.90
CA PHE A 19 -0.75 7.35 1.12
C PHE A 19 -0.04 7.12 2.46
N VAL A 20 0.99 7.93 2.76
CA VAL A 20 1.76 7.85 4.01
C VAL A 20 0.89 8.17 5.23
N ILE A 21 0.08 9.24 5.16
CA ILE A 21 -0.80 9.65 6.26
C ILE A 21 -1.87 8.59 6.54
N CYS A 22 -2.43 7.95 5.50
CA CYS A 22 -3.43 6.91 5.69
C CYS A 22 -2.84 5.59 6.21
N GLN A 23 -1.56 5.30 5.96
CA GLN A 23 -0.94 4.04 6.37
C GLN A 23 -0.25 4.10 7.74
N LEU A 24 0.23 5.27 8.15
CA LEU A 24 0.87 5.48 9.44
C LEU A 24 0.05 4.95 10.64
N PRO A 25 -1.27 5.21 10.73
CA PRO A 25 -2.11 4.68 11.80
C PRO A 25 -2.13 3.15 11.85
N PHE A 26 -2.14 2.48 10.70
CA PHE A 26 -2.10 1.02 10.64
C PHE A 26 -0.74 0.48 11.09
N ILE A 27 0.37 1.07 10.63
CA ILE A 27 1.72 0.67 11.05
C ILE A 27 1.89 0.81 12.57
N VAL A 28 1.45 1.94 13.13
CA VAL A 28 1.51 2.19 14.58
C VAL A 28 0.61 1.22 15.34
N ALA A 29 -0.63 1.02 14.90
CA ALA A 29 -1.58 0.12 15.55
C ALA A 29 -1.08 -1.33 15.53
N ILE A 30 -0.53 -1.80 14.40
CA ILE A 30 0.09 -3.13 14.30
C ILE A 30 1.28 -3.23 15.26
N GLY A 31 2.17 -2.23 15.29
CA GLY A 31 3.32 -2.23 16.17
C GLY A 31 2.94 -2.30 17.65
N ILE A 32 1.90 -1.56 18.06
CA ILE A 32 1.38 -1.60 19.43
C ILE A 32 0.79 -2.99 19.73
N VAL A 33 -0.06 -3.50 18.85
CA VAL A 33 -0.74 -4.79 19.07
C VAL A 33 0.27 -5.95 19.11
N LEU A 34 1.23 -5.99 18.20
CA LEU A 34 2.30 -7.00 18.22
C LEU A 34 3.18 -6.91 19.47
N GLY A 35 3.35 -5.71 20.04
CA GLY A 35 4.15 -5.51 21.26
C GLY A 35 3.45 -5.94 22.55
N ILE A 36 2.12 -5.94 22.58
CA ILE A 36 1.33 -6.31 23.77
C ILE A 36 0.84 -7.75 23.73
N THR A 37 0.67 -8.34 22.54
CA THR A 37 0.12 -9.70 22.42
C THR A 37 1.21 -10.75 22.62
N SER A 38 1.01 -11.63 23.60
CA SER A 38 1.85 -12.80 23.87
C SER A 38 1.26 -14.11 23.33
N GLY A 39 0.01 -14.06 22.84
CA GLY A 39 -0.69 -15.19 22.21
C GLY A 39 -0.26 -15.42 20.77
N SER A 40 -0.29 -16.69 20.34
CA SER A 40 -0.17 -17.07 18.93
C SER A 40 -1.54 -17.52 18.41
N CYS A 41 -1.88 -17.13 17.18
CA CYS A 41 -2.98 -17.74 16.43
C CYS A 41 -2.45 -18.99 15.70
N THR A 42 -3.35 -19.87 15.25
CA THR A 42 -2.96 -21.12 14.58
C THR A 42 -2.20 -20.84 13.29
N TYR A 43 -2.55 -19.76 12.59
CA TYR A 43 -1.77 -19.24 11.47
C TYR A 43 -0.85 -18.08 11.90
N PRO A 44 0.30 -17.91 11.22
CA PRO A 44 1.30 -16.88 11.55
C PRO A 44 0.86 -15.48 11.06
N ILE A 45 -0.27 -14.98 11.59
CA ILE A 45 -0.85 -13.67 11.25
C ILE A 45 0.08 -12.55 11.72
N SER A 46 0.79 -12.74 12.84
CA SER A 46 1.74 -11.76 13.36
C SER A 46 2.92 -11.56 12.41
N GLU A 47 3.51 -12.65 11.93
CA GLU A 47 4.58 -12.64 10.93
C GLU A 47 4.09 -12.05 9.61
N TRP A 48 2.84 -12.38 9.22
CA TRP A 48 2.20 -11.79 8.06
C TRP A 48 2.14 -10.26 8.13
N LEU A 49 1.72 -9.72 9.28
CA LEU A 49 1.65 -8.29 9.55
C LEU A 49 3.03 -7.62 9.55
N ILE A 50 4.05 -8.28 10.10
CA ILE A 50 5.43 -7.78 10.09
C ILE A 50 5.95 -7.63 8.66
N VAL A 51 5.82 -8.68 7.85
CA VAL A 51 6.25 -8.65 6.44
C VAL A 51 5.47 -7.57 5.68
N TRP A 52 4.16 -7.45 5.95
CA TRP A 52 3.34 -6.40 5.37
C TRP A 52 3.85 -4.99 5.70
N ILE A 53 4.20 -4.70 6.97
CA ILE A 53 4.79 -3.39 7.34
C ILE A 53 6.08 -3.15 6.57
N VAL A 54 7.00 -4.11 6.60
CA VAL A 54 8.35 -3.96 6.02
C VAL A 54 8.26 -3.64 4.53
N ILE A 55 7.45 -4.41 3.80
CA ILE A 55 7.27 -4.22 2.35
C ILE A 55 6.60 -2.86 2.06
N THR A 56 5.61 -2.48 2.85
CA THR A 56 4.91 -1.20 2.70
C THR A 56 5.87 -0.01 2.91
N CYS A 57 6.74 -0.09 3.92
CA CYS A 57 7.79 0.91 4.16
C CYS A 57 8.80 0.98 2.99
N ILE A 58 9.24 -0.17 2.47
CA ILE A 58 10.16 -0.23 1.32
C ILE A 58 9.53 0.40 0.08
N ILE A 59 8.27 0.06 -0.23
CA ILE A 59 7.53 0.64 -1.35
C ILE A 59 7.45 2.16 -1.20
N THR A 60 7.08 2.64 0.00
CA THR A 60 7.00 4.07 0.30
C THR A 60 8.33 4.77 0.07
N ALA A 61 9.44 4.19 0.55
CA ALA A 61 10.77 4.75 0.36
C ALA A 61 11.17 4.81 -1.12
N ILE A 62 10.91 3.75 -1.89
CA ILE A 62 11.21 3.68 -3.32
C ILE A 62 10.38 4.69 -4.12
N ILE A 63 9.08 4.82 -3.84
CA ILE A 63 8.24 5.82 -4.52
C ILE A 63 8.69 7.24 -4.14
N THR A 64 9.02 7.48 -2.88
CA THR A 64 9.55 8.79 -2.45
C THR A 64 10.86 9.12 -3.17
N GLY A 65 11.74 8.13 -3.29
CA GLY A 65 12.97 8.25 -4.07
C GLY A 65 12.70 8.54 -5.54
N GLU A 66 11.82 7.78 -6.20
CA GLU A 66 11.46 8.01 -7.62
C GLU A 66 10.94 9.43 -7.84
N ARG A 67 10.06 9.91 -6.96
CA ARG A 67 9.54 11.29 -7.03
C ARG A 67 10.62 12.34 -6.82
N TYR A 68 11.52 12.13 -5.87
CA TYR A 68 12.64 13.03 -5.63
C TYR A 68 13.57 13.12 -6.84
N TYR A 69 13.95 11.98 -7.40
CA TYR A 69 14.84 11.92 -8.57
C TYR A 69 14.18 12.49 -9.83
N SER A 70 12.87 12.24 -10.04
CA SER A 70 12.13 12.84 -11.16
C SER A 70 11.95 14.36 -11.03
N TYR A 71 12.10 14.94 -9.84
CA TYR A 71 12.02 16.39 -9.65
C TYR A 71 13.34 17.10 -10.02
N GLU A 72 14.48 16.47 -9.75
CA GLU A 72 15.81 17.07 -10.01
C GLU A 72 16.27 16.96 -11.49
N ASP A 73 15.41 16.50 -12.41
CA ASP A 73 15.70 16.43 -13.86
C ASP A 73 17.02 15.72 -14.21
N TYR A 74 17.39 14.69 -13.44
CA TYR A 74 18.58 13.87 -13.74
C TYR A 74 18.41 13.17 -15.10
N PRO A 75 19.49 13.01 -15.89
CA PRO A 75 19.43 12.28 -17.16
C PRO A 75 18.90 10.86 -16.92
N GLU A 76 17.66 10.66 -17.38
CA GLU A 76 16.93 9.41 -17.29
C GLU A 76 17.58 8.41 -18.23
N ASP A 77 17.90 7.19 -17.77
CA ASP A 77 17.95 6.04 -18.70
C ASP A 77 17.79 4.72 -17.94
N LEU A 78 18.66 4.43 -16.96
CA LEU A 78 18.68 3.11 -16.31
C LEU A 78 18.09 3.12 -14.90
N TYR A 79 18.42 4.12 -14.08
CA TYR A 79 18.04 4.14 -12.66
C TYR A 79 16.53 4.25 -12.45
N LEU A 80 15.85 5.19 -13.13
CA LEU A 80 14.39 5.34 -13.07
C LEU A 80 13.66 4.11 -13.63
N PHE A 81 14.22 3.46 -14.66
CA PHE A 81 13.66 2.22 -15.19
C PHE A 81 13.70 1.09 -14.15
N ILE A 82 14.85 0.92 -13.48
CA ILE A 82 15.01 -0.06 -12.39
C ILE A 82 14.06 0.26 -11.23
N LEU A 83 13.96 1.53 -10.81
CA LEU A 83 13.04 1.94 -9.75
C LEU A 83 11.59 1.60 -10.11
N ARG A 84 11.12 1.98 -11.30
CA ARG A 84 9.75 1.67 -11.74
C ARG A 84 9.49 0.17 -11.84
N GLY A 85 10.45 -0.60 -12.35
CA GLY A 85 10.36 -2.06 -12.39
C GLY A 85 10.26 -2.68 -10.98
N SER A 86 11.06 -2.18 -10.03
CA SER A 86 11.03 -2.63 -8.64
C SER A 86 9.69 -2.32 -7.95
N ILE A 87 9.10 -1.15 -8.22
CA ILE A 87 7.77 -0.78 -7.71
C ILE A 87 6.72 -1.78 -8.20
N ILE A 88 6.72 -2.12 -9.50
CA ILE A 88 5.75 -3.07 -10.07
C ILE A 88 5.88 -4.44 -9.40
N LEU A 89 7.10 -4.96 -9.27
CA LEU A 89 7.35 -6.25 -8.62
C LEU A 89 6.90 -6.27 -7.16
N LEU A 90 7.19 -5.21 -6.40
CA LEU A 90 6.78 -5.09 -5.01
C LEU A 90 5.26 -4.96 -4.86
N VAL A 91 4.59 -4.26 -5.78
CA VAL A 91 3.12 -4.16 -5.80
C VAL A 91 2.49 -5.52 -6.11
N LEU A 92 3.02 -6.27 -7.07
CA LEU A 92 2.54 -7.63 -7.38
C LEU A 92 2.75 -8.57 -6.18
N PHE A 93 3.91 -8.49 -5.53
CA PHE A 93 4.18 -9.21 -4.30
C PHE A 93 3.16 -8.84 -3.22
N LEU A 94 2.89 -7.55 -3.02
CA LEU A 94 1.93 -7.07 -2.02
C LEU A 94 0.52 -7.59 -2.28
N ILE A 95 0.09 -7.64 -3.55
CA ILE A 95 -1.21 -8.22 -3.94
C ILE A 95 -1.25 -9.71 -3.58
N ALA A 96 -0.22 -10.48 -3.94
CA ALA A 96 -0.14 -11.90 -3.57
C ALA A 96 -0.13 -12.08 -2.04
N TRP A 97 0.61 -11.23 -1.32
CA TRP A 97 0.69 -11.25 0.14
C TRP A 97 -0.65 -10.93 0.80
N ILE A 98 -1.43 -9.99 0.26
CA ILE A 98 -2.80 -9.67 0.69
C ILE A 98 -3.71 -10.89 0.51
N ILE A 99 -3.62 -11.59 -0.62
CA ILE A 99 -4.42 -12.80 -0.86
C ILE A 99 -4.07 -13.89 0.17
N ILE A 100 -2.79 -14.12 0.41
CA ILE A 100 -2.33 -15.09 1.43
C ILE A 100 -2.86 -14.69 2.82
N GLY A 101 -2.76 -13.42 3.18
CA GLY A 101 -3.28 -12.89 4.45
C GLY A 101 -4.77 -13.09 4.61
N SER A 102 -5.55 -12.84 3.55
CA SER A 102 -6.99 -13.11 3.54
C SER A 102 -7.29 -14.59 3.78
N VAL A 103 -6.58 -15.50 3.09
CA VAL A 103 -6.77 -16.95 3.28
C VAL A 103 -6.48 -17.35 4.73
N TRP A 104 -5.38 -16.87 5.31
CA TRP A 104 -5.04 -17.16 6.70
C TRP A 104 -6.05 -16.58 7.69
N LEU A 105 -6.48 -15.33 7.49
CA LEU A 105 -7.44 -14.68 8.37
C LEU A 105 -8.80 -15.39 8.41
N TYR A 106 -9.29 -15.89 7.27
CA TYR A 106 -10.57 -16.58 7.18
C TYR A 106 -10.50 -18.07 7.52
N SER A 107 -9.30 -18.66 7.56
CA SER A 107 -9.11 -20.06 7.96
C SER A 107 -8.91 -20.23 9.47
N ASP A 108 -8.72 -19.15 10.23
CA ASP A 108 -8.44 -19.16 11.66
C ASP A 108 -9.70 -18.85 12.51
N ASP A 109 -10.47 -19.89 12.83
CA ASP A 109 -11.67 -19.77 13.66
C ASP A 109 -11.35 -19.50 15.14
N GLU A 110 -10.14 -19.83 15.60
CA GLU A 110 -9.69 -19.65 16.99
C GLU A 110 -9.37 -18.18 17.28
N CYS A 111 -8.63 -17.54 16.37
CA CYS A 111 -8.30 -16.11 16.44
C CYS A 111 -9.57 -15.24 16.41
N LYS A 112 -10.61 -15.69 15.67
CA LYS A 112 -11.92 -15.03 15.57
C LYS A 112 -12.79 -15.16 16.82
N THR A 113 -12.80 -16.33 17.47
CA THR A 113 -13.70 -16.60 18.61
C THR A 113 -13.17 -16.09 19.95
N GLY A 114 -11.93 -15.60 19.99
CA GLY A 114 -11.32 -15.08 21.23
C GLY A 114 -11.16 -16.13 22.32
N LYS A 115 -11.27 -17.42 21.98
CA LYS A 115 -11.05 -18.54 22.89
C LYS A 115 -9.55 -18.67 23.16
N GLY A 116 -9.04 -17.85 24.07
CA GLY A 116 -7.63 -17.86 24.46
C GLY A 116 -7.26 -16.59 25.20
N TYR A 117 -7.33 -15.44 24.55
CA TYR A 117 -7.02 -14.12 25.13
C TYR A 117 -7.75 -13.03 24.34
N ILE A 118 -8.16 -11.95 25.02
CA ILE A 118 -8.76 -10.73 24.39
C ILE A 118 -7.83 -10.17 23.29
N ASP A 119 -6.53 -10.42 23.43
CA ASP A 119 -5.47 -9.92 22.56
C ASP A 119 -5.52 -10.51 21.14
N ASN A 120 -5.96 -11.76 20.98
CA ASN A 120 -6.04 -12.42 19.67
C ASN A 120 -7.14 -11.84 18.78
N TYR A 121 -8.27 -11.43 19.39
CA TYR A 121 -9.36 -10.79 18.66
C TYR A 121 -8.93 -9.41 18.11
N SER A 122 -8.12 -8.67 18.87
CA SER A 122 -7.57 -7.37 18.43
C SER A 122 -6.68 -7.51 17.20
N ILE A 123 -5.80 -8.52 17.16
CA ILE A 123 -4.99 -8.85 15.98
C ILE A 123 -5.89 -9.17 14.78
N TRP A 124 -6.90 -10.01 14.99
CA TRP A 124 -7.82 -10.42 13.93
C TRP A 124 -8.57 -9.23 13.32
N VAL A 125 -9.17 -8.35 14.16
CA VAL A 125 -9.88 -7.15 13.70
C VAL A 125 -8.94 -6.21 12.96
N LEU A 126 -7.73 -6.05 13.46
CA LEU A 126 -6.75 -5.14 12.89
C LEU A 126 -6.24 -5.66 11.53
N CYS A 127 -5.99 -6.96 11.40
CA CYS A 127 -5.70 -7.61 10.12
C CYS A 127 -6.87 -7.45 9.13
N LEU A 128 -8.11 -7.69 9.57
CA LEU A 128 -9.31 -7.49 8.74
C LEU A 128 -9.42 -6.05 8.23
N SER A 129 -9.23 -5.07 9.11
CA SER A 129 -9.31 -3.65 8.77
C SER A 129 -8.25 -3.24 7.75
N ALA A 130 -7.02 -3.75 7.91
CA ALA A 130 -5.94 -3.53 6.96
C ALA A 130 -6.30 -4.13 5.59
N LEU A 131 -6.77 -5.38 5.54
CA LEU A 131 -7.18 -6.02 4.29
C LEU A 131 -8.29 -5.25 3.56
N ILE A 132 -9.34 -4.82 4.27
CA ILE A 132 -10.44 -4.01 3.69
C ILE A 132 -9.88 -2.73 3.07
N PHE A 133 -9.04 -2.01 3.80
CA PHE A 133 -8.41 -0.79 3.31
C PHE A 133 -7.62 -1.03 2.02
N TYR A 134 -6.84 -2.11 1.93
CA TYR A 134 -6.11 -2.44 0.71
C TYR A 134 -6.98 -2.87 -0.45
N TYR A 135 -8.03 -3.65 -0.21
CA TYR A 135 -8.94 -4.03 -1.30
C TYR A 135 -9.61 -2.79 -1.91
N ILE A 136 -9.98 -1.81 -1.07
CA ILE A 136 -10.49 -0.51 -1.54
C ILE A 136 -9.41 0.23 -2.35
N LEU A 137 -8.18 0.33 -1.85
CA LEU A 137 -7.08 0.99 -2.57
C LEU A 137 -6.78 0.32 -3.93
N ILE A 138 -6.73 -1.01 -3.97
CA ILE A 138 -6.53 -1.76 -5.22
C ILE A 138 -7.66 -1.45 -6.19
N GLY A 139 -8.92 -1.49 -5.73
CA GLY A 139 -10.09 -1.14 -6.54
C GLY A 139 -10.02 0.26 -7.12
N LEU A 140 -9.70 1.27 -6.30
CA LEU A 140 -9.54 2.66 -6.75
C LEU A 140 -8.39 2.83 -7.75
N THR A 141 -7.28 2.11 -7.54
CA THR A 141 -6.12 2.14 -8.44
C THR A 141 -6.45 1.52 -9.80
N LEU A 142 -7.16 0.40 -9.82
CA LEU A 142 -7.63 -0.22 -11.07
C LEU A 142 -8.62 0.69 -11.81
N CYS A 143 -9.58 1.28 -11.10
CA CYS A 143 -10.55 2.22 -11.69
C CYS A 143 -9.87 3.44 -12.31
N SER A 144 -8.90 4.04 -11.61
CA SER A 144 -8.15 5.19 -12.14
C SER A 144 -7.27 4.82 -13.34
N GLY A 145 -6.61 3.65 -13.29
CA GLY A 145 -5.85 3.12 -14.43
C GLY A 145 -6.72 2.90 -15.68
N LEU A 146 -7.89 2.28 -15.51
CA LEU A 146 -8.87 2.08 -16.60
C LEU A 146 -9.37 3.41 -17.17
N TYR A 147 -9.69 4.39 -16.31
CA TYR A 147 -10.10 5.72 -16.75
C TYR A 147 -9.03 6.40 -17.62
N LEU A 148 -7.76 6.34 -17.21
CA LEU A 148 -6.65 6.92 -17.98
C LEU A 148 -6.46 6.22 -19.34
N LEU A 149 -6.58 4.89 -19.39
CA LEU A 149 -6.52 4.13 -20.64
C LEU A 149 -7.66 4.51 -21.59
N CYS A 150 -8.89 4.63 -21.08
CA CYS A 150 -10.05 5.07 -21.85
C CYS A 150 -9.86 6.50 -22.39
N LYS A 151 -9.41 7.44 -21.55
CA LYS A 151 -9.14 8.83 -21.96
C LYS A 151 -8.05 8.89 -23.04
N LYS A 152 -6.95 8.15 -22.89
CA LYS A 152 -5.86 8.08 -23.87
C LYS A 152 -6.31 7.49 -25.21
N ARG A 153 -7.22 6.51 -25.19
CA ARG A 153 -7.82 5.94 -26.41
C ARG A 153 -8.69 6.97 -27.13
N ASN A 154 -9.54 7.68 -26.41
CA ASN A 154 -10.40 8.72 -26.99
C ASN A 154 -9.59 9.85 -27.64
N HIS A 155 -8.53 10.32 -26.97
CA HIS A 155 -7.66 11.36 -27.54
C HIS A 155 -6.93 10.92 -28.82
N ARG A 156 -6.54 9.64 -28.94
CA ARG A 156 -5.97 9.13 -30.19
C ARG A 156 -7.01 9.13 -31.32
N HIS A 157 -8.25 8.72 -31.05
CA HIS A 157 -9.31 8.75 -32.07
C HIS A 157 -9.64 10.17 -32.57
N VAL A 158 -9.56 11.18 -31.71
CA VAL A 158 -9.82 12.58 -32.09
C VAL A 158 -8.69 13.21 -32.93
N VAL A 159 -7.44 12.76 -32.77
CA VAL A 159 -6.29 13.32 -33.51
C VAL A 159 -6.13 12.70 -34.91
N PHE A 160 -6.66 11.49 -35.13
CA PHE A 160 -6.54 10.76 -36.40
C PHE A 160 -7.80 10.81 -37.29
N ASN A 161 -8.81 11.62 -36.93
CA ASN A 161 -9.99 11.94 -37.74
C ASN A 161 -10.01 13.44 -38.06
#